data_AF-A0A944QF72-F1
#
_entry.id   AF-A0A944QF72-F1
#
_cell.length_a   1.000
_cell.length_b   1.000
_cell.length_c   1.000
_cell.angle_alpha   90.00
_cell.angle_beta   90.00
_cell.angle_gamma   90.00
#
_symmetry.space_group_name_H-M   'P 1'
#
loop_
_entity.id
_entity.type
_entity.pdbx_description
1 polymer ?
#
loop_
_entity_poly.entity_id
_entity_poly.type
_entity_poly.pdbx_seq_one_letter_code
_entity_poly.pdbx_strand_id
1 'polypeptide(L)'
;MSTISDAHRSGNSRRPHGQRLWCIRCRTDQHLIIDAIDPIEPPSPPEEGLVEVSYTCLGCDFLYAHAATVAQTAAVLNRPGPGTTSGILQFGGAYIHCGEPMHTVGSETRNIYAPMTTEQPGEPLLDVYLSTRVLKCSCGFQMEIPD
;
A
#
# COMPACT_ATOMS: atom_id res chain seq x y z
N MET A 1 53.36 28.47 9.96
CA MET A 1 52.59 28.82 8.76
C MET A 1 52.34 27.52 8.00
N SER A 2 51.15 26.95 8.12
CA SER A 2 50.79 25.67 7.47
C SER A 2 49.50 25.87 6.70
N THR A 3 49.60 25.80 5.39
CA THR A 3 48.52 25.98 4.42
C THR A 3 47.67 24.71 4.37
N ILE A 4 46.43 24.78 4.88
CA ILE A 4 45.43 23.74 4.64
C ILE A 4 44.95 23.93 3.21
N SER A 5 45.25 22.96 2.35
CA SER A 5 44.66 22.87 1.02
C SER A 5 43.35 22.10 1.15
N ASP A 6 42.24 22.83 1.13
CA ASP A 6 40.90 22.26 0.99
C ASP A 6 40.76 21.65 -0.41
N ALA A 7 40.88 20.33 -0.49
CA ALA A 7 40.49 19.58 -1.66
C ALA A 7 38.98 19.38 -1.64
N HIS A 8 38.25 20.26 -2.33
CA HIS A 8 36.86 20.02 -2.72
C HIS A 8 36.76 18.72 -3.56
N ARG A 9 36.48 17.60 -2.90
CA ARG A 9 36.17 16.34 -3.58
C ARG A 9 34.68 16.31 -3.90
N SER A 10 34.35 16.81 -5.08
CA SER A 10 33.06 16.61 -5.74
C SER A 10 32.87 15.10 -5.99
N GLY A 11 32.21 14.42 -5.07
CA GLY A 11 31.81 13.03 -5.19
C GLY A 11 30.54 12.94 -6.01
N ASN A 12 30.68 12.52 -7.27
CA ASN A 12 29.57 12.22 -8.17
C ASN A 12 28.83 10.98 -7.62
N SER A 13 27.87 11.19 -6.71
CA SER A 13 27.07 10.11 -6.12
C SER A 13 26.18 9.48 -7.18
N ARG A 14 26.67 8.42 -7.84
CA ARG A 14 25.83 7.51 -8.63
C ARG A 14 24.77 6.95 -7.69
N ARG A 15 23.57 7.51 -7.74
CA ARG A 15 22.42 6.99 -6.98
C ARG A 15 22.22 5.52 -7.36
N PRO A 16 21.99 4.62 -6.41
CA PRO A 16 21.62 3.25 -6.72
C PRO A 16 20.40 3.25 -7.66
N HIS A 17 20.54 2.58 -8.79
CA HIS A 17 19.47 2.46 -9.77
C HIS A 17 18.69 1.18 -9.48
N GLY A 18 17.68 1.28 -8.62
CA GLY A 18 16.68 0.21 -8.46
C GLY A 18 15.89 0.00 -9.76
N GLN A 19 15.41 -1.22 -10.00
CA GLN A 19 14.58 -1.50 -11.16
C GLN A 19 13.16 -0.96 -10.94
N ARG A 20 12.54 -0.42 -12.01
CA ARG A 20 11.15 0.04 -11.95
C ARG A 20 10.22 -1.15 -11.73
N LEU A 21 9.30 -1.00 -10.77
CA LEU A 21 8.20 -1.95 -10.54
C LEU A 21 7.21 -1.87 -11.71
N TRP A 22 7.14 -2.94 -12.50
CA TRP A 22 6.20 -3.13 -13.60
C TRP A 22 6.09 -4.62 -13.94
N CYS A 23 4.91 -5.09 -14.32
CA CYS A 23 4.77 -6.47 -14.78
C CYS A 23 5.47 -6.62 -16.14
N ILE A 24 6.45 -7.51 -16.26
CA ILE A 24 7.14 -7.74 -17.54
C ILE A 24 6.24 -8.35 -18.63
N ARG A 25 5.14 -9.02 -18.24
CA ARG A 25 4.19 -9.63 -19.17
C ARG A 25 3.15 -8.62 -19.66
N CYS A 26 2.48 -7.92 -18.75
CA CYS A 26 1.49 -6.89 -19.10
C CYS A 26 2.12 -5.55 -19.52
N ARG A 27 3.42 -5.36 -19.23
CA ARG A 27 4.20 -4.13 -19.45
C ARG A 27 3.58 -2.88 -18.82
N THR A 28 2.94 -3.06 -17.68
CA THR A 28 2.28 -2.01 -16.91
C THR A 28 2.46 -2.27 -15.41
N ASP A 29 2.37 -1.21 -14.64
CA ASP A 29 2.42 -1.21 -13.18
C ASP A 29 1.03 -1.00 -12.55
N GLN A 30 -0.03 -0.95 -13.38
CA GLN A 30 -1.42 -0.68 -12.94
C GLN A 30 -2.10 -1.85 -12.22
N HIS A 31 -1.60 -3.07 -12.40
CA HIS A 31 -2.21 -4.28 -11.84
C HIS A 31 -1.37 -4.93 -10.74
N LEU A 32 -0.38 -4.22 -10.22
CA LEU A 32 0.52 -4.76 -9.22
C LEU A 32 -0.08 -4.61 -7.83
N ILE A 33 -0.13 -5.72 -7.10
CA ILE A 33 -0.26 -5.74 -5.64
C ILE A 33 1.13 -6.02 -5.08
N ILE A 34 1.63 -5.12 -4.23
CA ILE A 34 2.89 -5.36 -3.52
C ILE A 34 2.61 -6.33 -2.36
N ASP A 35 3.30 -7.46 -2.35
CA ASP A 35 3.11 -8.54 -1.37
C ASP A 35 4.03 -8.36 -0.16
N ALA A 36 5.31 -8.06 -0.39
CA ALA A 36 6.29 -7.79 0.66
C ALA A 36 7.34 -6.76 0.23
N ILE A 37 7.94 -6.11 1.24
CA ILE A 37 9.05 -5.17 1.10
C ILE A 37 10.07 -5.54 2.18
N ASP A 38 11.20 -6.07 1.75
CA ASP A 38 12.23 -6.59 2.64
C ASP A 38 13.53 -5.77 2.51
N PRO A 39 14.27 -5.57 3.61
CA PRO A 39 15.61 -5.00 3.52
C PRO A 39 16.52 -5.95 2.73
N ILE A 40 17.41 -5.40 1.90
CA ILE A 40 18.45 -6.20 1.25
C ILE A 40 19.59 -6.43 2.26
N GLU A 41 19.80 -7.69 2.63
CA GLU A 41 20.84 -8.09 3.58
C GLU A 41 21.97 -8.89 2.90
N PRO A 42 23.25 -8.64 3.25
CA PRO A 42 23.74 -7.49 4.01
C PRO A 42 23.67 -6.20 3.16
N PRO A 43 23.50 -5.01 3.76
CA PRO A 43 23.53 -3.76 3.02
C PRO A 43 24.94 -3.54 2.46
N SER A 44 25.12 -3.77 1.17
CA SER A 44 26.39 -3.51 0.50
C SER A 44 26.35 -2.09 -0.09
N PRO A 45 27.29 -1.18 0.23
CA PRO A 45 27.38 0.08 -0.51
C PRO A 45 27.66 -0.26 -1.99
N PRO A 46 26.84 0.19 -2.98
CA PRO A 46 26.00 1.39 -3.03
C PRO A 46 24.49 1.17 -2.86
N GLU A 47 24.03 0.02 -2.36
CA GLU A 47 22.62 -0.39 -2.27
C GLU A 47 21.84 0.30 -1.13
N GLU A 48 22.41 1.34 -0.52
CA GLU A 48 21.72 2.19 0.46
C GLU A 48 20.44 2.79 -0.16
N GLY A 49 19.29 2.43 0.40
CA GLY A 49 17.97 2.88 -0.09
C GLY A 49 17.33 1.98 -1.14
N LEU A 50 17.88 0.79 -1.39
CA LEU A 50 17.20 -0.30 -2.07
C LEU A 50 16.49 -1.22 -1.07
N VAL A 51 15.37 -1.77 -1.52
CA VAL A 51 14.58 -2.80 -0.85
C VAL A 51 14.29 -3.90 -1.86
N GLU A 52 14.25 -5.15 -1.41
CA GLU A 52 13.67 -6.21 -2.22
C GLU A 52 12.15 -6.08 -2.15
N VAL A 53 11.50 -6.05 -3.30
CA VAL A 53 10.05 -5.91 -3.39
C VAL A 53 9.49 -7.08 -4.15
N SER A 54 8.56 -7.79 -3.53
CA SER A 54 7.76 -8.83 -4.19
C SER A 54 6.37 -8.31 -4.53
N TYR A 55 5.85 -8.73 -5.68
CA TYR A 55 4.52 -8.33 -6.11
C TYR A 55 3.85 -9.40 -6.98
N THR A 56 2.52 -9.33 -7.01
CA THR A 56 1.65 -10.13 -7.88
C THR A 56 0.93 -9.21 -8.87
N CYS A 57 0.95 -9.57 -10.15
CA CYS A 57 0.20 -8.86 -11.19
C CYS A 57 -1.19 -9.48 -11.38
N LEU A 58 -2.27 -8.81 -10.94
CA LEU A 58 -3.65 -9.28 -11.10
C LEU A 58 -4.11 -9.43 -12.56
N GLY A 59 -3.39 -8.83 -13.53
CA GLY A 59 -3.72 -8.94 -14.94
C GLY A 59 -3.27 -10.25 -15.60
N CYS A 60 -2.27 -10.93 -15.02
CA CYS A 60 -1.69 -12.15 -15.61
C CYS A 60 -1.17 -13.18 -14.59
N ASP A 61 -1.48 -12.97 -13.31
CA ASP A 61 -1.07 -13.77 -12.16
C ASP A 61 0.44 -14.02 -12.06
N PHE A 62 1.25 -13.12 -12.62
CA PHE A 62 2.69 -13.24 -12.55
C PHE A 62 3.21 -12.71 -11.21
N LEU A 63 3.92 -13.56 -10.48
CA LEU A 63 4.65 -13.21 -9.27
C LEU A 63 6.11 -12.93 -9.61
N TYR A 64 6.66 -11.87 -9.01
CA TYR A 64 8.06 -11.50 -9.20
C TYR A 64 8.60 -10.73 -8.00
N ALA A 65 9.91 -10.83 -7.79
CA ALA A 65 10.62 -10.05 -6.78
C ALA A 65 11.90 -9.46 -7.38
N HIS A 66 12.20 -8.21 -7.03
CA HIS A 66 13.48 -7.58 -7.39
C HIS A 66 13.80 -6.39 -6.48
N ALA A 67 15.07 -5.97 -6.52
CA ALA A 67 15.49 -4.73 -5.89
C ALA A 67 14.85 -3.50 -6.55
N ALA A 68 14.26 -2.64 -5.74
CA ALA A 68 13.71 -1.34 -6.13
C ALA A 68 14.10 -0.27 -5.11
N THR A 69 14.14 0.98 -5.53
CA THR A 69 14.30 2.10 -4.58
C THR A 69 13.02 2.27 -3.78
N VAL A 70 13.14 2.73 -2.53
CA VAL A 70 11.98 3.10 -1.70
C VAL A 70 11.04 4.08 -2.43
N ALA A 71 11.59 5.00 -3.22
CA ALA A 71 10.81 5.95 -4.01
C ALA A 71 9.99 5.27 -5.13
N GLN A 72 10.55 4.26 -5.81
CA GLN A 72 9.82 3.46 -6.81
C GLN A 72 8.69 2.67 -6.15
N THR A 73 8.95 2.07 -5.00
CA THR A 73 7.95 1.32 -4.23
C THR A 73 6.81 2.22 -3.77
N ALA A 74 7.14 3.38 -3.18
CA ALA A 74 6.16 4.38 -2.77
C ALA A 74 5.30 4.88 -3.95
N ALA A 75 5.86 5.01 -5.15
CA ALA A 75 5.11 5.43 -6.34
C ALA A 75 4.07 4.41 -6.82
N VAL A 76 4.22 3.12 -6.49
CA VAL A 76 3.20 2.09 -6.74
C VAL A 76 2.18 2.07 -5.60
N LEU A 77 2.65 2.09 -4.36
CA LEU A 77 1.82 2.07 -3.16
C LEU A 77 0.89 3.27 -3.02
N ASN A 78 1.34 4.48 -3.38
CA ASN A 78 0.55 5.71 -3.25
C ASN A 78 -0.49 5.91 -4.36
N ARG A 79 -0.69 4.92 -5.23
CA ARG A 79 -1.67 5.04 -6.32
C ARG A 79 -3.08 4.85 -5.75
N PRO A 80 -4.05 5.67 -6.19
CA PRO A 80 -5.44 5.37 -5.92
C PRO A 80 -5.80 4.10 -6.72
N GLY A 81 -6.00 2.99 -6.03
CA GLY A 81 -6.60 1.77 -6.56
C GLY A 81 -8.13 1.88 -6.63
N PRO A 82 -8.79 0.98 -7.38
CA PRO A 82 -10.25 0.84 -7.32
C PRO A 82 -10.65 0.39 -5.92
N GLY A 83 -11.31 1.26 -5.16
CA GLY A 83 -11.76 1.00 -3.78
C GLY A 83 -10.84 1.53 -2.68
N THR A 84 -9.66 2.08 -2.99
CA THR A 84 -8.84 2.77 -1.99
C THR A 84 -9.23 4.24 -1.93
N THR A 85 -9.65 4.72 -0.76
CA THR A 85 -9.92 6.15 -0.53
C THR A 85 -8.60 6.93 -0.64
N SER A 86 -8.60 8.03 -1.40
CA SER A 86 -7.44 8.91 -1.51
C SER A 86 -6.89 9.30 -0.14
N GLY A 87 -5.57 9.15 0.05
CA GLY A 87 -4.90 9.44 1.32
C GLY A 87 -4.76 8.25 2.27
N ILE A 88 -5.29 7.08 1.89
CA ILE A 88 -5.13 5.83 2.65
C ILE A 88 -4.24 4.86 1.86
N LEU A 89 -3.22 4.35 2.51
CA LEU A 89 -2.36 3.29 1.99
C LEU A 89 -2.80 1.94 2.59
N GLN A 90 -3.06 0.95 1.74
CA GLN A 90 -3.31 -0.43 2.18
C GLN A 90 -2.08 -1.29 1.86
N PHE A 91 -1.47 -1.89 2.88
CA PHE A 91 -0.27 -2.73 2.71
C PHE A 91 -0.22 -3.81 3.80
N GLY A 92 0.04 -5.07 3.42
CA GLY A 92 0.15 -6.18 4.38
C GLY A 92 -1.11 -6.37 5.26
N GLY A 93 -2.29 -6.02 4.77
CA GLY A 93 -3.55 -6.03 5.53
C GLY A 93 -3.75 -4.85 6.50
N ALA A 94 -2.75 -3.97 6.64
CA ALA A 94 -2.85 -2.74 7.41
C ALA A 94 -3.38 -1.58 6.55
N TYR A 95 -4.09 -0.66 7.20
CA TYR A 95 -4.51 0.62 6.61
C TYR A 95 -3.71 1.72 7.28
N ILE A 96 -3.02 2.54 6.49
CA ILE A 96 -2.07 3.57 6.93
C ILE A 96 -2.59 4.94 6.51
N HIS A 97 -2.69 5.86 7.46
CA HIS A 97 -3.06 7.25 7.25
C HIS A 97 -2.13 8.14 8.08
N CYS A 98 -1.73 9.30 7.56
CA CYS A 98 -0.68 10.16 8.16
C CYS A 98 0.68 9.45 8.41
N GLY A 99 0.94 8.32 7.73
CA GLY A 99 2.15 7.53 7.91
C GLY A 99 2.12 6.54 9.09
N GLU A 100 0.99 6.44 9.80
CA GLU A 100 0.81 5.52 10.93
C GLU A 100 -0.29 4.48 10.61
N PRO A 101 -0.14 3.23 11.07
CA PRO A 101 -1.22 2.24 11.01
C PRO A 101 -2.45 2.74 11.78
N MET A 102 -3.62 2.65 11.15
CA MET A 102 -4.89 2.95 11.80
C MET A 102 -5.25 1.85 12.80
N HIS A 103 -5.89 2.25 13.91
CA HIS A 103 -6.31 1.33 14.96
C HIS A 103 -7.79 0.99 14.85
N THR A 104 -8.15 -0.26 15.11
CA THR A 104 -9.56 -0.66 15.26
C THR A 104 -10.13 -0.05 16.54
N VAL A 105 -11.21 0.71 16.42
CA VAL A 105 -11.88 1.38 17.56
C VAL A 105 -13.29 0.85 17.83
N GLY A 106 -13.83 0.01 16.95
CA GLY A 106 -15.14 -0.61 17.12
C GLY A 106 -15.47 -1.59 16.00
N SER A 107 -16.50 -2.39 16.22
CA SER A 107 -17.13 -3.23 15.20
C SER A 107 -18.64 -3.05 15.30
N GLU A 108 -19.29 -2.92 14.15
CA GLU A 108 -20.74 -2.79 14.05
C GLU A 108 -21.27 -3.86 13.09
N THR A 109 -22.53 -4.23 13.25
CA THR A 109 -23.24 -5.09 12.29
C THR A 109 -24.24 -4.22 11.54
N ARG A 110 -24.05 -4.09 10.22
CA ARG A 110 -24.92 -3.31 9.34
C ARG A 110 -25.89 -4.23 8.62
N ASN A 111 -27.18 -3.95 8.69
CA ASN A 111 -28.15 -4.55 7.79
C ASN A 111 -28.15 -3.76 6.47
N ILE A 112 -27.96 -4.44 5.34
CA ILE A 112 -27.87 -3.81 4.01
C ILE A 112 -29.27 -3.60 3.39
N TYR A 113 -30.37 -4.06 4.03
CA TYR A 113 -31.72 -3.96 3.48
C TYR A 113 -32.39 -2.60 3.74
N ALA A 114 -32.73 -1.90 2.66
CA ALA A 114 -33.74 -0.85 2.65
C ALA A 114 -35.01 -1.43 2.02
N PRO A 115 -36.06 -1.77 2.78
CA PRO A 115 -37.27 -2.32 2.18
C PRO A 115 -37.96 -1.25 1.32
N MET A 116 -37.88 -1.41 0.00
CA MET A 116 -38.67 -0.66 -0.97
C MET A 116 -39.98 -1.38 -1.25
N THR A 117 -40.87 -1.52 -0.26
CA THR A 117 -42.24 -1.98 -0.57
C THR A 117 -43.22 -1.65 0.55
N THR A 118 -44.38 -1.11 0.17
CA THR A 118 -45.55 -0.86 1.03
C THR A 118 -46.57 -2.01 0.97
N GLU A 119 -46.19 -3.20 0.49
CA GLU A 119 -47.09 -4.34 0.29
C GLU A 119 -46.92 -5.43 1.37
N GLN A 120 -48.05 -6.08 1.66
CA GLN A 120 -48.41 -6.92 2.83
C GLN A 120 -47.46 -8.14 3.06
N PRO A 121 -47.35 -8.68 4.30
CA PRO A 121 -46.21 -9.48 4.72
C PRO A 121 -46.25 -10.89 4.15
N GLY A 122 -45.36 -11.16 3.20
CA GLY A 122 -45.04 -12.50 2.70
C GLY A 122 -43.55 -12.76 2.89
N GLU A 123 -43.24 -13.73 3.75
CA GLU A 123 -41.93 -14.33 4.06
C GLU A 123 -40.84 -13.37 4.61
N PRO A 124 -40.13 -13.71 5.71
CA PRO A 124 -38.98 -12.94 6.15
C PRO A 124 -37.87 -13.08 5.10
N LEU A 125 -37.67 -12.04 4.31
CA LEU A 125 -36.51 -11.91 3.44
C LEU A 125 -35.25 -12.09 4.30
N LEU A 126 -34.29 -12.91 3.83
CA LEU A 126 -33.03 -13.13 4.53
C LEU A 126 -32.35 -11.77 4.74
N ASP A 127 -32.38 -11.26 5.97
CA ASP A 127 -31.61 -10.09 6.36
C ASP A 127 -30.12 -10.38 6.14
N VAL A 128 -29.50 -9.64 5.22
CA VAL A 128 -28.06 -9.71 4.98
C VAL A 128 -27.38 -8.78 5.96
N TYR A 129 -26.82 -9.36 7.01
CA TYR A 129 -25.98 -8.66 7.98
C TYR A 129 -24.52 -8.69 7.53
N LEU A 130 -23.90 -7.52 7.47
CA LEU A 130 -22.48 -7.34 7.20
C LEU A 130 -21.80 -6.88 8.49
N SER A 131 -20.84 -7.65 8.97
CA SER A 131 -19.94 -7.20 10.02
C SER A 131 -18.97 -6.19 9.44
N THR A 132 -18.86 -5.06 10.10
CA THR A 132 -17.91 -4.01 9.76
C THR A 132 -17.05 -3.70 10.98
N ARG A 133 -15.88 -3.12 10.71
CA ARG A 133 -15.00 -2.57 11.72
C ARG A 133 -14.64 -1.13 11.38
N VAL A 134 -14.52 -0.32 12.42
CA VAL A 134 -14.15 1.08 12.31
C VAL A 134 -12.66 1.22 12.60
N LEU A 135 -11.93 1.74 11.63
CA LEU A 135 -10.52 2.10 11.76
C LEU A 135 -10.39 3.60 11.99
N LYS A 136 -9.48 4.00 12.89
CA LYS A 136 -9.22 5.39 13.24
C LYS A 136 -7.74 5.73 13.20
N CYS A 137 -7.41 6.87 12.61
CA CYS A 137 -6.09 7.49 12.66
C CYS A 137 -6.02 8.47 13.83
N SER A 138 -4.81 8.68 14.37
CA SER A 138 -4.51 9.68 15.41
C SER A 138 -4.92 11.11 15.01
N CYS A 139 -4.92 11.43 13.72
CA CYS A 139 -5.37 12.74 13.21
C CYS A 139 -6.89 12.97 13.26
N GLY A 140 -7.67 11.95 13.63
CA GLY A 140 -9.14 12.02 13.68
C GLY A 140 -9.86 11.47 12.44
N PHE A 141 -9.14 11.13 11.37
CA PHE A 141 -9.73 10.43 10.22
C PHE A 141 -10.24 9.03 10.63
N GLN A 142 -11.40 8.64 10.12
CA GLN A 142 -12.00 7.33 10.37
C GLN A 142 -12.58 6.73 9.08
N MET A 143 -12.60 5.41 9.01
CA MET A 143 -13.28 4.66 7.95
C MET A 143 -13.92 3.40 8.51
N GLU A 144 -15.01 2.97 7.88
CA GLU A 144 -15.68 1.70 8.15
C GLU A 144 -15.36 0.74 7.00
N ILE A 145 -14.88 -0.47 7.33
CA ILE A 145 -14.58 -1.51 6.35
C ILE A 145 -15.32 -2.81 6.69
N PRO A 146 -15.75 -3.59 5.69
CA PRO A 146 -16.21 -4.96 5.92
C PRO A 146 -15.11 -5.82 6.54
N ASP A 147 -15.50 -6.78 7.37
CA ASP A 147 -14.61 -7.87 7.82
C ASP A 147 -14.28 -8.86 6.68
#